data_AF-A0A7S2S710-F1
#
_entry.id   AF-A0A7S2S710-F1
#
_cell.length_a   1.000
_cell.length_b   1.000
_cell.length_c   1.000
_cell.angle_alpha   90.00
_cell.angle_beta   90.00
_cell.angle_gamma   90.00
#
_symmetry.space_group_name_H-M   'P 1'
#
loop_
_entity.id
_entity.type
_entity.pdbx_description
1 polymer ?
#
loop_
_entity_poly.entity_id
_entity_poly.type
_entity_poly.pdbx_seq_one_letter_code
_entity_poly.pdbx_strand_id
1 'polypeptide(L)'
;PPPCRYRTQGLWPAIDDGADIQSVDVSKDGLLVAKGDDHGHIEVGFFPCTQRKTMLPAPGHGSHVSKVRFTCDRAHLITTGVFSRAIIQYCLHPLGVNKDGVGVVVTPDRDLPPHASLAREKIGDEGDQGEEKKKE
;
A
#
# COMPACT_ATOMS: atom_id res chain seq x y z
N PRO A 1 -21.96 -22.99 13.27
CA PRO A 1 -21.47 -21.72 12.67
C PRO A 1 -20.51 -20.98 13.62
N PRO A 2 -19.23 -20.75 13.25
CA PRO A 2 -18.29 -20.17 14.19
C PRO A 2 -18.61 -18.67 14.42
N PRO A 3 -18.65 -18.21 15.67
CA PRO A 3 -19.01 -16.84 16.04
C PRO A 3 -17.77 -15.92 15.94
N CYS A 4 -17.35 -15.59 14.72
CA CYS A 4 -16.15 -14.78 14.51
C CYS A 4 -16.35 -13.75 13.38
N ARG A 5 -17.35 -12.87 13.45
CA ARG A 5 -17.55 -11.86 12.38
C ARG A 5 -17.82 -10.42 12.80
N TYR A 6 -18.04 -10.10 14.08
CA TYR A 6 -18.47 -8.73 14.43
C TYR A 6 -17.36 -7.67 14.29
N ARG A 7 -16.09 -8.01 14.57
CA ARG A 7 -14.99 -7.01 14.61
C ARG A 7 -14.35 -6.69 13.25
N THR A 8 -14.60 -7.51 12.23
CA THR A 8 -13.94 -7.42 10.92
C THR A 8 -14.93 -7.32 9.77
N GLN A 9 -16.22 -7.07 10.05
CA GLN A 9 -17.28 -7.05 9.03
C GLN A 9 -17.08 -5.92 8.02
N GLY A 10 -16.57 -4.77 8.46
CA GLY A 10 -16.28 -3.61 7.60
C GLY A 10 -15.03 -3.77 6.74
N LEU A 11 -14.22 -4.81 6.97
CA LEU A 11 -13.01 -5.06 6.21
C LEU A 11 -13.31 -5.57 4.80
N TRP A 12 -14.30 -6.46 4.68
CA TRP A 12 -14.61 -7.18 3.45
C TRP A 12 -15.35 -6.29 2.45
N PRO A 13 -14.95 -6.33 1.16
CA PRO A 13 -15.66 -5.62 0.11
C PRO A 13 -17.12 -6.09 0.00
N ALA A 14 -17.94 -5.28 -0.66
CA ALA A 14 -19.26 -5.76 -1.06
C ALA A 14 -19.08 -6.98 -1.97
N ILE A 15 -20.02 -7.92 -1.93
CA ILE A 15 -19.99 -9.14 -2.75
C ILE A 15 -19.87 -8.82 -4.26
N ASP A 16 -20.22 -7.59 -4.66
CA ASP A 16 -20.25 -7.09 -6.04
C ASP A 16 -18.96 -6.36 -6.48
N ASP A 17 -18.00 -6.14 -5.58
CA ASP A 17 -16.78 -5.36 -5.89
C ASP A 17 -15.69 -6.21 -6.59
N GLY A 18 -15.83 -7.53 -6.57
CA GLY A 18 -14.92 -8.46 -7.25
C GLY A 18 -13.48 -8.52 -6.71
N ALA A 19 -13.08 -7.63 -5.80
CA ALA A 19 -11.76 -7.60 -5.19
C ALA A 19 -11.61 -8.67 -4.10
N ASP A 20 -10.59 -9.51 -4.22
CA ASP A 20 -10.27 -10.52 -3.21
C ASP A 20 -9.24 -9.98 -2.21
N ILE A 21 -9.62 -9.92 -0.93
CA ILE A 21 -8.68 -9.55 0.13
C ILE A 21 -7.66 -10.68 0.28
N GLN A 22 -6.41 -10.39 -0.07
CA GLN A 22 -5.30 -11.34 -0.01
C GLN A 22 -4.58 -11.29 1.34
N SER A 23 -4.57 -10.12 2.00
CA SER A 23 -3.87 -9.96 3.26
C SER A 23 -4.53 -8.96 4.18
N VAL A 24 -4.45 -9.24 5.48
CA VAL A 24 -4.91 -8.38 6.58
C VAL A 24 -3.89 -8.45 7.70
N ASP A 25 -3.72 -7.35 8.42
CA ASP A 25 -3.03 -7.31 9.70
C ASP A 25 -3.66 -6.29 10.64
N VAL A 26 -3.50 -6.50 11.94
CA VAL A 26 -3.99 -5.61 13.00
C VAL A 26 -2.79 -5.12 13.79
N SER A 27 -2.76 -3.83 14.11
CA SER A 27 -1.68 -3.24 14.90
C SER A 27 -1.57 -3.91 16.28
N LYS A 28 -0.39 -3.86 16.88
CA LYS A 28 -0.11 -4.56 18.15
C LYS A 28 -0.99 -4.09 19.33
N ASP A 29 -1.50 -2.85 19.30
CA ASP A 29 -2.47 -2.33 20.27
C ASP A 29 -3.93 -2.65 19.92
N GLY A 30 -4.20 -3.21 18.74
CA GLY A 30 -5.55 -3.50 18.31
C GLY A 30 -6.36 -2.25 17.98
N LEU A 31 -5.72 -1.14 17.60
CA LEU A 31 -6.41 0.11 17.25
C LEU A 31 -6.56 0.29 15.73
N LEU A 32 -5.62 -0.25 14.96
CA LEU A 32 -5.60 -0.13 13.50
C LEU A 32 -5.68 -1.50 12.84
N VAL A 33 -6.28 -1.53 11.66
CA VAL A 33 -6.29 -2.67 10.75
C VAL A 33 -5.88 -2.19 9.37
N ALA A 34 -5.11 -3.00 8.66
CA ALA A 34 -4.76 -2.75 7.27
C ALA A 34 -5.11 -3.98 6.44
N LYS A 35 -5.55 -3.77 5.20
CA LYS A 35 -5.76 -4.82 4.22
C LYS A 35 -5.10 -4.47 2.89
N GLY A 36 -4.79 -5.53 2.13
CA GLY A 36 -4.38 -5.44 0.74
C GLY A 36 -5.19 -6.41 -0.10
N ASP A 37 -5.54 -5.98 -1.31
CA ASP A 37 -6.28 -6.78 -2.28
C ASP A 37 -5.42 -7.28 -3.45
N ASP A 38 -6.07 -8.01 -4.35
CA ASP A 38 -5.50 -8.53 -5.58
C ASP A 38 -5.32 -7.47 -6.68
N HIS A 39 -5.98 -6.33 -6.60
CA HIS A 39 -5.79 -5.22 -7.54
C HIS A 39 -4.57 -4.34 -7.18
N GLY A 40 -4.00 -4.54 -5.99
CA GLY A 40 -2.86 -3.77 -5.49
C GLY A 40 -3.26 -2.61 -4.58
N HIS A 41 -4.54 -2.47 -4.24
CA HIS A 41 -5.01 -1.45 -3.32
C HIS A 41 -4.69 -1.83 -1.88
N ILE A 42 -4.32 -0.81 -1.11
CA ILE A 42 -4.04 -0.91 0.31
C ILE A 42 -4.98 0.06 1.01
N GLU A 43 -5.65 -0.42 2.05
CA GLU A 43 -6.50 0.40 2.88
C GLU A 43 -6.16 0.20 4.36
N VAL A 44 -6.18 1.28 5.13
CA VAL A 44 -5.89 1.29 6.57
C VAL A 44 -7.03 1.96 7.30
N GLY A 45 -7.50 1.38 8.40
CA GLY A 45 -8.63 1.91 9.15
C GLY A 45 -8.65 1.47 10.60
N PHE A 46 -9.77 1.75 11.27
CA PHE A 46 -9.97 1.46 12.68
C PHE A 46 -10.28 0.00 12.97
N PHE A 47 -9.71 -0.51 14.06
CA PHE A 47 -10.14 -1.76 14.66
C PHE A 47 -10.89 -1.50 15.98
N PRO A 48 -12.05 -2.14 16.19
CA PRO A 48 -12.75 -3.05 15.30
C PRO A 48 -13.41 -2.33 14.11
N CYS A 49 -13.20 -2.85 12.90
CA CYS A 49 -13.76 -2.31 11.67
C CYS A 49 -15.19 -2.82 11.50
N THR A 50 -16.15 -2.17 12.14
CA THR A 50 -17.58 -2.56 12.11
C THR A 50 -18.34 -1.93 10.95
N GLN A 51 -17.82 -0.87 10.33
CA GLN A 51 -18.40 -0.17 9.19
C GLN A 51 -17.34 0.00 8.08
N ARG A 52 -17.73 -0.10 6.81
CA ARG A 52 -16.75 0.04 5.69
C ARG A 52 -16.17 1.46 5.54
N LYS A 53 -16.91 2.49 5.95
CA LYS A 53 -16.51 3.91 5.79
C LYS A 53 -15.32 4.34 6.66
N THR A 54 -14.75 3.44 7.46
CA THR A 54 -13.66 3.74 8.40
C THR A 54 -12.28 3.39 7.86
N MET A 55 -12.18 2.98 6.59
CA MET A 55 -10.92 2.66 5.93
C MET A 55 -10.50 3.78 4.98
N LEU A 56 -9.22 4.14 5.02
CA LEU A 56 -8.60 5.17 4.21
C LEU A 56 -7.64 4.51 3.21
N PRO A 57 -7.64 4.93 1.93
CA PRO A 57 -6.73 4.40 0.94
C PRO A 57 -5.30 4.86 1.20
N ALA A 58 -4.34 3.95 1.03
CA ALA A 58 -2.92 4.25 0.97
C ALA A 58 -2.41 4.04 -0.47
N PRO A 59 -1.30 4.69 -0.87
CA PRO A 59 -0.69 4.45 -2.17
C PRO A 59 -0.45 2.95 -2.39
N GLY A 60 -1.01 2.37 -3.44
CA GLY A 60 -1.00 0.92 -3.68
C GLY A 60 0.25 0.38 -4.38
N HIS A 61 0.26 -0.92 -4.63
CA HIS A 61 1.19 -1.54 -5.57
C HIS A 61 0.59 -1.62 -6.98
N GLY A 62 1.42 -1.69 -8.02
CA GLY A 62 0.96 -1.96 -9.39
C GLY A 62 0.59 -3.42 -9.67
N SER A 63 0.46 -4.24 -8.63
CA SER A 63 0.15 -5.68 -8.71
C SER A 63 -0.45 -6.15 -7.38
N HIS A 64 -0.98 -7.38 -7.34
CA HIS A 64 -1.47 -8.07 -6.13
C HIS A 64 -0.62 -7.80 -4.88
N VAL A 65 -1.27 -7.35 -3.80
CA VAL A 65 -0.62 -7.20 -2.49
C VAL A 65 -0.51 -8.57 -1.85
N SER A 66 0.72 -9.05 -1.66
CA SER A 66 0.97 -10.37 -1.10
C SER A 66 0.91 -10.40 0.41
N LYS A 67 1.39 -9.33 1.07
CA LYS A 67 1.44 -9.18 2.52
C LYS A 67 1.35 -7.71 2.90
N VAL A 68 0.71 -7.49 4.05
CA VAL A 68 0.60 -6.22 4.76
C VAL A 68 0.94 -6.51 6.22
N ARG A 69 1.86 -5.74 6.83
CA ARG A 69 2.28 -5.93 8.23
C ARG A 69 2.56 -4.62 8.94
N PHE A 70 2.02 -4.46 10.13
CA PHE A 70 2.40 -3.37 11.03
C PHE A 70 3.73 -3.67 11.72
N THR A 71 4.56 -2.65 11.88
CA THR A 71 5.76 -2.77 12.71
C THR A 71 5.41 -2.83 14.19
N CYS A 72 6.29 -3.44 14.99
CA CYS A 72 6.05 -3.64 16.42
C CYS A 72 5.99 -2.33 17.23
N ASP A 73 6.67 -1.29 16.74
CA ASP A 73 6.70 0.07 17.29
C ASP A 73 5.50 0.92 16.84
N ARG A 74 4.66 0.40 15.93
CA ARG A 74 3.43 1.04 15.43
C ARG A 74 3.66 2.31 14.61
N ALA A 75 4.92 2.60 14.27
CA ALA A 75 5.28 3.77 13.49
C ALA A 75 5.10 3.53 11.99
N HIS A 76 5.13 2.26 11.55
CA HIS A 76 5.14 1.94 10.13
C HIS A 76 4.19 0.80 9.74
N LEU A 77 3.80 0.87 8.48
CA LEU A 77 3.14 -0.22 7.76
C LEU A 77 4.06 -0.66 6.61
N ILE A 78 4.28 -1.96 6.48
CA ILE A 78 5.08 -2.54 5.41
C ILE A 78 4.18 -3.36 4.50
N THR A 79 4.29 -3.12 3.20
CA THR A 79 3.56 -3.90 2.19
C THR A 79 4.48 -4.41 1.10
N THR A 80 4.13 -5.57 0.57
CA THR A 80 4.87 -6.22 -0.52
C THR A 80 3.90 -6.63 -1.62
N GLY A 81 4.24 -6.32 -2.86
CA GLY A 81 3.50 -6.85 -4.02
C GLY A 81 4.17 -8.12 -4.58
N VAL A 82 3.38 -9.00 -5.19
CA VAL A 82 3.90 -10.26 -5.78
C VAL A 82 4.79 -9.97 -7.00
N PHE A 83 4.37 -9.05 -7.87
CA PHE A 83 5.03 -8.79 -9.15
C PHE A 83 5.57 -7.37 -9.29
N SER A 84 5.23 -6.48 -8.37
CA SER A 84 5.68 -5.07 -8.36
C SER A 84 7.17 -4.91 -8.08
N ARG A 85 7.88 -5.97 -7.67
CA ARG A 85 9.30 -5.97 -7.24
C ARG A 85 9.62 -4.87 -6.23
N ALA A 86 8.59 -4.38 -5.52
CA ALA A 86 8.66 -3.23 -4.66
C ALA A 86 8.14 -3.59 -3.28
N ILE A 87 8.89 -3.15 -2.27
CA ILE A 87 8.47 -3.12 -0.87
C ILE A 87 8.18 -1.65 -0.55
N ILE A 88 6.99 -1.36 -0.05
CA ILE A 88 6.61 0.00 0.31
C ILE A 88 6.48 0.08 1.82
N GLN A 89 7.13 1.08 2.40
CA GLN A 89 7.04 1.44 3.80
C GLN A 89 6.23 2.73 3.92
N TYR A 90 5.25 2.74 4.81
CA TYR A 90 4.46 3.92 5.14
C TYR A 90 4.73 4.35 6.56
N CYS A 91 4.84 5.66 6.79
CA CYS A 91 4.80 6.27 8.11
C CYS A 91 3.34 6.44 8.55
N LEU A 92 3.06 5.99 9.77
CA LEU A 92 1.77 6.14 10.45
C LEU A 92 1.87 7.32 11.42
N HIS A 93 1.19 8.41 11.10
CA HIS A 93 1.14 9.59 11.96
C HIS A 93 -0.17 9.63 12.74
N PRO A 94 -0.16 9.47 14.08
CA PRO A 94 -1.35 9.62 14.90
C PRO A 94 -1.79 11.09 14.94
N LEU A 95 -2.99 11.37 14.46
CA LEU A 95 -3.66 12.68 14.54
C LEU A 95 -4.46 12.87 15.83
N GLY A 96 -4.46 11.89 16.73
CA GLY A 96 -5.16 11.92 18.02
C GLY A 96 -6.37 10.98 18.08
N VAL A 97 -6.83 10.71 19.31
CA VAL A 97 -7.96 9.81 19.58
C VAL A 97 -9.25 10.62 19.65
N ASN A 98 -10.12 10.46 18.65
CA ASN A 98 -11.48 10.98 18.65
C ASN A 98 -12.45 9.92 19.17
N LYS A 99 -13.70 10.33 19.45
CA LYS A 99 -14.78 9.44 19.91
C LYS A 99 -15.06 8.27 18.94
N ASP A 100 -14.63 8.42 17.68
CA ASP A 100 -14.77 7.43 16.62
C ASP A 100 -13.49 6.60 16.36
N GLY A 101 -12.37 6.87 17.07
CA GLY A 101 -11.08 6.17 16.90
C GLY A 101 -9.86 7.10 16.79
N VAL A 102 -8.66 6.51 16.61
CA VAL A 102 -7.35 7.21 16.47
C VAL A 102 -7.11 7.73 15.05
N GLY A 103 -7.38 9.00 14.72
CA GLY A 103 -7.05 9.52 13.38
C GLY A 103 -5.61 9.16 12.98
N VAL A 104 -5.41 8.52 11.82
CA VAL A 104 -4.06 8.14 11.34
C VAL A 104 -3.87 8.64 9.93
N VAL A 105 -2.76 9.33 9.68
CA VAL A 105 -2.31 9.63 8.32
C VAL A 105 -1.30 8.57 7.93
N VAL A 106 -1.55 7.92 6.80
CA VAL A 106 -0.62 6.98 6.17
C VAL A 106 0.10 7.75 5.07
N THR A 107 1.41 7.95 5.21
CA THR A 107 2.24 8.60 4.19
C THR A 107 3.35 7.66 3.74
N PRO A 108 3.81 7.72 2.48
CA PRO A 108 5.04 7.03 2.10
C PRO A 108 6.18 7.51 2.99
N ASP A 109 6.99 6.59 3.49
CA ASP A 109 8.19 6.96 4.22
C ASP A 109 9.18 7.61 3.24
N ARG A 110 9.35 8.94 3.38
CA ARG A 110 10.23 9.75 2.53
C ARG A 110 11.66 9.83 3.08
N ASP A 111 11.87 9.41 4.33
CA ASP A 111 13.16 9.41 4.99
C ASP A 111 13.90 8.09 4.78
N LEU A 112 13.23 7.09 4.19
CA LEU A 112 13.90 5.89 3.69
C LEU A 112 14.82 6.30 2.53
N PRO A 113 16.14 6.00 2.59
CA PRO A 113 17.00 6.21 1.44
C PRO A 113 16.39 5.45 0.25
N PRO A 114 16.29 6.07 -0.94
CA PRO A 114 15.68 5.43 -2.08
C PRO A 114 16.44 4.12 -2.31
N HIS A 115 15.75 3.01 -2.10
CA HIS A 115 16.34 1.69 -2.29
C HIS A 115 16.52 1.51 -3.80
N ALA A 116 17.69 1.93 -4.31
CA ALA A 116 18.18 1.80 -5.68
C ALA A 116 17.07 1.58 -6.74
N SER A 117 16.10 2.50 -6.83
CA SER A 117 15.31 2.61 -8.03
C SER A 117 16.28 3.10 -9.08
N LEU A 118 16.68 2.18 -9.96
CA LEU A 118 17.52 2.41 -11.13
C LEU A 118 17.34 3.85 -11.60
N ALA A 119 18.30 4.71 -11.27
CA ALA A 119 18.40 6.01 -11.89
C ALA A 119 18.46 5.69 -13.38
N ARG A 120 17.44 6.11 -14.12
CA ARG A 120 17.41 5.99 -15.57
C ARG A 120 18.68 6.68 -16.08
N GLU A 121 19.73 5.90 -16.33
CA GLU A 121 20.88 6.38 -17.08
C GLU A 121 20.30 6.85 -18.41
N LYS A 122 20.43 8.15 -18.67
CA LYS A 122 20.11 8.72 -19.96
C LYS A 122 21.06 8.05 -20.94
N ILE A 123 20.56 7.07 -21.69
CA ILE A 123 21.19 6.61 -22.91
C ILE A 123 21.32 7.87 -23.77
N GLY A 124 22.57 8.31 -23.95
CA GLY A 124 22.91 9.40 -24.85
C GLY A 124 22.48 8.98 -26.24
N ASP A 125 21.68 9.83 -26.88
CA ASP A 125 21.32 9.72 -28.28
C ASP A 125 22.55 10.17 -29.07
N GLU A 126 23.45 9.24 -29.42
CA GLU A 126 24.52 9.52 -30.39
C GLU A 126 23.91 9.50 -31.78
N GLY A 127 23.69 10.69 -32.34
CA GLY A 127 23.15 10.89 -33.67
C GLY A 127 24.03 10.27 -34.75
N ASP A 128 23.41 9.41 -35.55
CA ASP A 128 23.95 8.86 -36.80
C ASP A 128 23.97 9.97 -37.87
N GLN A 129 25.14 10.54 -38.15
CA GLN A 129 25.33 11.41 -39.31
C GLN A 129 25.63 10.55 -40.55
N GLY A 130 24.57 10.19 -41.28
CA GLY A 130 24.67 9.63 -42.62
C GLY A 130 25.12 10.69 -43.63
N GLU A 131 26.36 10.57 -44.10
CA GLU A 131 26.97 11.43 -45.12
C GLU A 131 26.43 11.07 -46.52
N GLU A 132 25.67 11.98 -47.14
CA GLU A 132 25.11 11.83 -48.48
C GLU A 132 26.18 12.11 -49.56
N LYS A 133 26.75 11.06 -50.17
CA LYS A 133 27.62 11.20 -51.36
C LYS A 133 26.79 11.37 -52.63
N LYS A 134 26.72 12.60 -53.10
CA LYS A 134 26.32 13.02 -54.45
C LYS A 134 27.25 12.37 -55.49
N LYS A 135 26.70 11.53 -56.37
CA LYS A 135 27.37 11.13 -57.63
C LYS A 135 26.96 12.10 -58.73
N GLU A 136 27.96 12.72 -59.35
CA GLU A 136 27.91 13.24 -60.73
C GLU A 136 27.86 12.10 -61.75
#